data_AF-A0A5J4Q3C4-F1
#
_entry.id   AF-A0A5J4Q3C4-F1
#
_cell.length_a   1.000
_cell.length_b   1.000
_cell.length_c   1.000
_cell.angle_alpha   90.00
_cell.angle_beta   90.00
_cell.angle_gamma   90.00
#
_symmetry.space_group_name_H-M   'P 1'
#
loop_
_entity.id
_entity.type
_entity.pdbx_description
1 polymer ?
#
loop_
_entity_poly.entity_id
_entity_poly.type
_entity_poly.pdbx_seq_one_letter_code
_entity_poly.pdbx_strand_id
1 'polypeptide(L)'
;DQVFEEAKQIKKDNKYEDESIPQHFEVPVIGFNSAKFDVSLVFKNLKSKNWRIVKHIGSGTVAKQIIVKHKDTHIQLGFVDALIYCTKMTLKKFVRDIGGGTMTKGRFPYEYININNYASELDKSEPFPREAFDNKLKNKSISEAKYQEYLVEAAKYATRWDQARSYNIQDTRIMIEPIDNLIKMMFKYKIDMLAMF
;
A
#
# COMPACT_ATOMS: atom_id res chain seq x y z
N ASP A 1 -0.07 -16.08 -3.45
CA ASP A 1 -0.67 -16.37 -4.77
C ASP A 1 -1.70 -15.34 -5.23
N GLN A 2 -2.65 -14.89 -4.41
CA GLN A 2 -3.69 -13.93 -4.85
C GLN A 2 -3.18 -12.71 -5.66
N VAL A 3 -2.15 -12.02 -5.19
CA VAL A 3 -1.58 -10.86 -5.92
C VAL A 3 -1.08 -11.24 -7.33
N PHE A 4 -0.54 -12.45 -7.50
CA PHE A 4 -0.15 -12.97 -8.81
C PHE A 4 -1.35 -13.34 -9.68
N GLU A 5 -2.45 -13.80 -9.09
CA GLU A 5 -3.71 -14.04 -9.82
C GLU A 5 -4.31 -12.73 -10.31
N GLU A 6 -4.36 -11.69 -9.47
CA GLU A 6 -4.80 -10.35 -9.87
C GLU A 6 -3.90 -9.75 -10.97
N ALA A 7 -2.59 -9.99 -10.90
CA ALA A 7 -1.66 -9.56 -11.93
C ALA A 7 -1.87 -10.24 -13.30
N LYS A 8 -2.49 -11.44 -13.36
CA LYS A 8 -2.88 -12.05 -14.65
C LYS A 8 -3.90 -11.19 -15.38
N GLN A 9 -4.84 -10.59 -14.65
CA GLN A 9 -5.87 -9.76 -15.22
C GLN A 9 -5.26 -8.46 -15.79
N ILE A 10 -4.39 -7.79 -15.02
CA ILE A 10 -3.66 -6.60 -15.48
C ILE A 10 -2.86 -6.88 -16.76
N LYS A 11 -2.18 -8.03 -16.81
CA LYS A 11 -1.46 -8.48 -18.01
C LYS A 11 -2.39 -8.64 -19.22
N LYS A 12 -3.58 -9.21 -19.02
CA LYS A 12 -4.56 -9.40 -20.09
C LYS A 12 -5.03 -8.04 -20.62
N ASP A 13 -5.31 -7.10 -19.72
CA ASP A 13 -5.84 -5.78 -20.05
C ASP A 13 -4.79 -4.88 -20.73
N ASN A 14 -3.51 -5.07 -20.41
CA ASN A 14 -2.39 -4.31 -20.97
C ASN A 14 -1.69 -4.98 -22.17
N LYS A 15 -2.19 -6.14 -22.66
CA LYS A 15 -1.57 -6.83 -23.81
C LYS A 15 -1.73 -5.98 -25.07
N TYR A 16 -0.65 -5.67 -25.76
CA TYR A 16 -0.74 -5.02 -27.07
C TYR A 16 -1.42 -5.97 -28.08
N GLU A 17 -2.26 -5.43 -28.96
CA GLU A 17 -2.89 -6.20 -30.04
C GLU A 17 -1.83 -6.72 -31.03
N ASP A 18 -0.79 -5.92 -31.28
CA ASP A 18 0.34 -6.31 -32.11
C ASP A 18 1.28 -7.26 -31.36
N GLU A 19 1.30 -8.51 -31.79
CA GLU A 19 2.13 -9.57 -31.19
C GLU A 19 3.62 -9.45 -31.52
N SER A 20 4.01 -8.57 -32.47
CA SER A 20 5.41 -8.29 -32.77
C SER A 20 6.07 -7.40 -31.71
N ILE A 21 5.27 -6.67 -30.92
CA ILE A 21 5.76 -5.84 -29.81
C ILE A 21 6.09 -6.76 -28.62
N PRO A 22 7.33 -6.72 -28.10
CA PRO A 22 7.68 -7.46 -26.90
C PRO A 22 6.77 -7.10 -25.74
N GLN A 23 6.02 -8.09 -25.23
CA GLN A 23 5.11 -7.90 -24.12
C GLN A 23 5.91 -7.80 -22.82
N HIS A 24 5.70 -6.73 -22.06
CA HIS A 24 6.29 -6.59 -20.73
C HIS A 24 5.43 -7.36 -19.71
N PHE A 25 6.04 -8.30 -18.99
CA PHE A 25 5.33 -9.18 -18.04
C PHE A 25 5.50 -8.74 -16.57
N GLU A 26 6.01 -7.54 -16.35
CA GLU A 26 6.15 -6.93 -15.03
C GLU A 26 4.94 -6.05 -14.73
N VAL A 27 4.29 -6.34 -13.61
CA VAL A 27 3.22 -5.52 -13.05
C VAL A 27 3.83 -4.70 -11.91
N PRO A 28 3.87 -3.36 -12.01
CA PRO A 28 4.42 -2.52 -10.96
C PRO A 28 3.49 -2.52 -9.73
N VAL A 29 4.09 -2.69 -8.55
CA VAL A 29 3.43 -2.59 -7.24
C VAL A 29 4.05 -1.39 -6.53
N ILE A 30 3.30 -0.30 -6.51
CA ILE A 30 3.79 0.99 -6.01
C ILE A 30 3.38 1.16 -4.55
N GLY A 31 4.38 1.37 -3.70
CA GLY A 31 4.19 1.73 -2.30
C GLY A 31 4.62 3.17 -2.00
N PHE A 32 4.35 3.64 -0.78
CA PHE A 32 4.76 4.95 -0.30
C PHE A 32 5.56 4.80 1.00
N ASN A 33 6.82 5.25 1.01
CA ASN A 33 7.75 5.05 2.12
C ASN A 33 8.01 3.56 2.43
N SER A 34 7.98 2.75 1.38
CA SER A 34 8.01 1.29 1.40
C SER A 34 9.41 0.70 1.36
N ALA A 35 10.42 1.49 0.97
CA ALA A 35 11.77 1.01 0.70
C ALA A 35 12.44 0.27 1.88
N LYS A 36 12.01 0.55 3.12
CA LYS A 36 12.55 -0.10 4.33
C LYS A 36 11.59 -1.11 4.95
N PHE A 37 10.38 -0.67 5.32
CA PHE A 37 9.47 -1.49 6.11
C PHE A 37 8.81 -2.58 5.27
N ASP A 38 8.12 -2.20 4.20
CA ASP A 38 7.37 -3.14 3.36
C ASP A 38 8.30 -4.11 2.65
N VAL A 39 9.45 -3.63 2.19
CA VAL A 39 10.53 -4.45 1.65
C VAL A 39 10.98 -5.53 2.63
N SER A 40 11.11 -5.22 3.93
CA SER A 40 11.47 -6.22 4.93
C SER A 40 10.41 -7.31 5.07
N LEU A 41 9.14 -6.97 4.87
CA LEU A 41 8.03 -7.93 4.87
C LEU A 41 8.08 -8.80 3.62
N VAL A 42 8.31 -8.21 2.44
CA VAL A 42 8.56 -8.97 1.20
C VAL A 42 9.73 -9.92 1.42
N PHE A 43 10.82 -9.44 2.02
CA PHE A 43 12.01 -10.23 2.30
C PHE A 43 11.80 -11.37 3.31
N LYS A 44 10.94 -11.20 4.30
CA LYS A 44 10.54 -12.28 5.22
C LYS A 44 9.74 -13.38 4.50
N ASN A 45 8.99 -13.01 3.47
CA ASN A 45 8.11 -13.91 2.71
C ASN A 45 8.76 -14.45 1.41
N LEU A 46 10.09 -14.33 1.23
CA LEU A 46 10.78 -14.76 0.00
C LEU A 46 10.96 -16.25 -0.16
N LYS A 47 10.95 -17.00 0.95
CA LYS A 47 11.08 -18.46 0.93
C LYS A 47 9.73 -19.06 0.54
N SER A 48 9.33 -18.81 -0.71
CA SER A 48 8.13 -19.38 -1.30
C SER A 48 8.49 -20.49 -2.27
N LYS A 49 7.66 -21.53 -2.27
CA LYS A 49 7.72 -22.57 -3.30
C LYS A 49 7.29 -22.02 -4.66
N ASN A 50 6.47 -20.97 -4.69
CA ASN A 50 5.76 -20.53 -5.91
C ASN A 50 6.42 -19.34 -6.62
N TRP A 51 7.30 -18.57 -5.95
CA TRP A 51 7.99 -17.43 -6.56
C TRP A 51 9.43 -17.27 -6.06
N ARG A 52 10.21 -16.43 -6.75
CA ARG A 52 11.59 -16.07 -6.37
C ARG A 52 11.89 -14.61 -6.68
N ILE A 53 12.79 -13.99 -5.93
CA ILE A 53 13.38 -12.71 -6.35
C ILE A 53 14.22 -12.96 -7.61
N VAL A 54 14.04 -12.13 -8.62
CA VAL A 54 14.88 -12.12 -9.83
C VAL A 54 15.71 -10.85 -9.96
N LYS A 55 15.32 -9.76 -9.30
CA LYS A 55 16.08 -8.51 -9.26
C LYS A 55 15.95 -7.84 -7.90
N HIS A 56 17.04 -7.26 -7.43
CA HIS A 56 17.08 -6.47 -6.21
C HIS A 56 18.03 -5.28 -6.41
N ILE A 57 17.52 -4.07 -6.23
CA ILE A 57 18.32 -2.83 -6.25
C ILE A 57 18.24 -2.19 -4.88
N GLY A 58 19.39 -1.88 -4.28
CA GLY A 58 19.49 -1.22 -2.98
C GLY A 58 20.37 -1.99 -2.01
N SER A 59 20.31 -1.62 -0.73
CA SER A 59 20.97 -2.36 0.34
C SER A 59 20.03 -3.45 0.88
N GLY A 60 20.58 -4.42 1.61
CA GLY A 60 19.76 -5.48 2.24
C GLY A 60 18.71 -4.97 3.25
N THR A 61 18.77 -3.70 3.65
CA THR A 61 17.81 -3.07 4.58
C THR A 61 16.96 -1.98 3.95
N VAL A 62 17.34 -1.49 2.76
CA VAL A 62 16.62 -0.47 2.00
C VAL A 62 16.67 -0.85 0.52
N ALA A 63 15.61 -1.47 0.02
CA ALA A 63 15.51 -1.79 -1.39
C ALA A 63 14.78 -0.66 -2.12
N LYS A 64 15.41 -0.17 -3.18
CA LYS A 64 14.82 0.78 -4.12
C LYS A 64 13.86 0.06 -5.08
N GLN A 65 14.19 -1.17 -5.45
CA GLN A 65 13.38 -2.01 -6.32
C GLN A 65 13.56 -3.48 -5.95
N ILE A 66 12.46 -4.23 -5.99
CA ILE A 66 12.47 -5.69 -5.92
C ILE A 66 11.59 -6.24 -7.03
N ILE A 67 12.12 -7.14 -7.86
CA ILE A 67 11.29 -7.89 -8.80
C ILE A 67 11.16 -9.31 -8.32
N VAL A 68 9.92 -9.76 -8.17
CA VAL A 68 9.57 -11.13 -7.80
C VAL A 68 8.91 -11.80 -8.99
N LYS A 69 9.40 -12.99 -9.37
CA LYS A 69 8.86 -13.78 -10.47
C LYS A 69 8.18 -15.03 -9.96
N HIS A 70 6.93 -15.26 -10.37
CA HIS A 70 6.24 -16.53 -10.17
C HIS A 70 6.91 -17.63 -11.00
N LYS A 71 7.10 -18.82 -10.43
CA LYS A 71 7.82 -19.91 -11.08
C LYS A 71 7.05 -20.48 -12.25
N ASP A 72 5.75 -20.74 -12.08
CA ASP A 72 4.93 -21.39 -13.12
C ASP A 72 4.36 -20.41 -14.15
N THR A 73 3.69 -19.34 -13.71
CA THR A 73 3.05 -18.36 -14.63
C THR A 73 4.04 -17.38 -15.27
N HIS A 74 5.27 -17.34 -14.77
CA HIS A 74 6.33 -16.41 -15.18
C HIS A 74 6.02 -14.91 -15.02
N ILE A 75 4.89 -14.55 -14.41
CA ILE A 75 4.53 -13.16 -14.10
C ILE A 75 5.54 -12.55 -13.13
N GLN A 76 5.88 -11.29 -13.37
CA GLN A 76 6.77 -10.50 -12.53
C GLN A 76 5.98 -9.41 -11.80
N LEU A 77 6.26 -9.24 -10.52
CA LEU A 77 5.79 -8.10 -9.72
C LEU A 77 6.99 -7.22 -9.40
N GLY A 78 6.93 -5.95 -9.80
CA GLY A 78 7.97 -4.95 -9.58
C GLY A 78 7.61 -4.02 -8.43
N PHE A 79 8.17 -4.25 -7.25
CA PHE A 79 7.93 -3.39 -6.09
C PHE A 79 8.79 -2.13 -6.18
N VAL A 80 8.13 -0.97 -6.18
CA VAL A 80 8.76 0.36 -6.29
C VAL A 80 8.20 1.29 -5.22
N ASP A 81 9.07 2.09 -4.60
CA ASP A 81 8.65 3.13 -3.65
C ASP A 81 8.52 4.49 -4.35
N ALA A 82 7.33 5.08 -4.34
CA ALA A 82 7.06 6.38 -4.91
C ALA A 82 7.96 7.48 -4.32
N LEU A 83 8.35 7.37 -3.04
CA LEU A 83 9.20 8.38 -2.40
C LEU A 83 10.63 8.42 -2.94
N ILE A 84 11.09 7.44 -3.72
CA ILE A 84 12.42 7.48 -4.35
C ILE A 84 12.52 8.65 -5.35
N TYR A 85 11.39 9.05 -5.93
CA TYR A 85 11.30 10.14 -6.91
C TYR A 85 10.91 11.47 -6.28
N CYS A 86 10.79 11.53 -4.95
CA CYS A 86 10.41 12.72 -4.22
C CYS A 86 11.46 13.07 -3.17
N THR A 87 11.49 14.33 -2.74
CA THR A 87 12.16 14.67 -1.49
C THR A 87 11.40 14.02 -0.33
N LYS A 88 12.11 13.66 0.75
CA LYS A 88 11.48 13.03 1.92
C LYS A 88 10.30 13.87 2.41
N MET A 89 9.10 13.32 2.32
CA MET A 89 7.86 14.01 2.68
C MET A 89 6.87 13.07 3.35
N THR A 90 5.92 13.64 4.08
CA THR A 90 4.81 12.88 4.67
C THR A 90 3.74 12.62 3.62
N LEU A 91 2.92 11.59 3.82
CA LEU A 91 1.78 11.31 2.95
C LEU A 91 0.86 12.53 2.77
N LYS A 92 0.60 13.27 3.85
CA LYS A 92 -0.19 14.52 3.80
C LYS A 92 0.41 15.56 2.85
N LYS A 93 1.74 15.72 2.87
CA LYS A 93 2.43 16.65 1.95
C LYS A 93 2.40 16.12 0.53
N PHE A 94 2.59 14.82 0.33
CA PHE A 94 2.51 14.19 -0.99
C PHE A 94 1.14 14.41 -1.65
N VAL A 95 0.06 14.14 -0.91
CA VAL A 95 -1.32 14.37 -1.40
C VAL A 95 -1.56 15.83 -1.75
N ARG A 96 -1.07 16.77 -0.94
CA ARG A 96 -1.27 18.21 -1.15
C ARG A 96 -0.40 18.76 -2.29
N ASP A 97 0.90 18.48 -2.27
CA ASP A 97 1.88 19.13 -3.12
C ASP A 97 1.96 18.48 -4.51
N ILE A 98 1.72 17.18 -4.61
CA ILE A 98 1.75 16.42 -5.89
C ILE A 98 0.34 16.10 -6.38
N GLY A 99 -0.57 15.74 -5.48
CA GLY A 99 -1.96 15.45 -5.82
C GLY A 99 -2.85 16.68 -5.98
N GLY A 100 -2.52 17.81 -5.34
CA GLY A 100 -3.41 18.97 -5.25
C GLY A 100 -4.63 18.76 -4.35
N GLY A 101 -4.70 17.62 -3.65
CA GLY A 101 -5.83 17.21 -2.83
C GLY A 101 -5.70 17.55 -1.35
N THR A 102 -6.73 17.22 -0.59
CA THR A 102 -6.70 17.24 0.88
C THR A 102 -6.86 15.84 1.42
N MET A 103 -6.09 15.52 2.46
CA MET A 103 -6.13 14.20 3.09
C MET A 103 -7.05 14.24 4.31
N THR A 104 -8.21 13.58 4.20
CA THR A 104 -9.10 13.27 5.33
C THR A 104 -8.91 11.80 5.71
N LYS A 105 -8.00 11.52 6.65
CA LYS A 105 -7.77 10.16 7.12
C LYS A 105 -8.68 9.85 8.31
N GLY A 106 -9.42 8.75 8.24
CA GLY A 106 -10.23 8.25 9.35
C GLY A 106 -9.39 7.84 10.57
N ARG A 107 -10.04 7.39 11.64
CA ARG A 107 -9.36 6.85 12.82
C ARG A 107 -9.48 5.34 12.86
N PHE A 108 -8.36 4.67 13.12
CA PHE A 108 -8.31 3.23 13.32
C PHE A 108 -7.33 2.89 14.46
N PRO A 109 -7.65 1.94 15.35
CA PRO A 109 -6.85 1.64 16.54
C PRO A 109 -5.68 0.69 16.23
N TYR A 110 -4.57 1.24 15.73
CA TYR A 110 -3.40 0.48 15.27
C TYR A 110 -2.73 -0.39 16.34
N GLU A 111 -2.73 0.03 17.61
CA GLU A 111 -2.05 -0.69 18.70
C GLU A 111 -2.96 -1.72 19.39
N TYR A 112 -4.27 -1.64 19.17
CA TYR A 112 -5.26 -2.47 19.84
C TYR A 112 -5.40 -3.84 19.18
N ILE A 113 -5.39 -3.87 17.84
CA ILE A 113 -5.46 -5.10 17.05
C ILE A 113 -4.08 -5.73 16.89
N ASN A 114 -3.98 -7.02 17.15
CA ASN A 114 -2.76 -7.81 16.97
C ASN A 114 -3.08 -9.24 16.52
N ILE A 115 -2.03 -10.02 16.27
CA ILE A 115 -2.14 -11.39 15.76
C ILE A 115 -2.95 -12.35 16.66
N ASN A 116 -3.11 -12.03 17.94
CA ASN A 116 -3.81 -12.89 18.90
C ASN A 116 -5.29 -12.56 19.03
N ASN A 117 -5.71 -11.33 18.75
CA ASN A 117 -7.08 -10.86 19.00
C ASN A 117 -7.84 -10.36 17.76
N TYR A 118 -7.19 -10.26 16.59
CA TYR A 118 -7.79 -9.62 15.42
C TYR A 118 -9.15 -10.22 15.04
N ALA A 119 -9.29 -11.55 15.03
CA ALA A 119 -10.55 -12.20 14.64
C ALA A 119 -11.67 -11.82 15.61
N SER A 120 -11.48 -12.09 16.91
CA SER A 120 -12.49 -11.81 17.93
C SER A 120 -12.82 -10.32 18.06
N GLU A 121 -11.85 -9.43 17.86
CA GLU A 121 -12.11 -7.99 17.94
C GLU A 121 -12.75 -7.42 16.69
N LEU A 122 -12.44 -7.93 15.49
CA LEU A 122 -12.99 -7.43 14.23
C LEU A 122 -14.37 -8.00 13.90
N ASP A 123 -14.72 -9.18 14.44
CA ASP A 123 -16.05 -9.80 14.29
C ASP A 123 -17.16 -9.04 15.05
N LYS A 124 -16.81 -8.13 15.96
CA LYS A 124 -17.78 -7.36 16.75
C LYS A 124 -18.47 -6.28 15.91
N SER A 125 -19.76 -6.07 16.20
CA SER A 125 -20.58 -5.00 15.62
C SER A 125 -20.51 -3.69 16.38
N GLU A 126 -20.10 -3.72 17.65
CA GLU A 126 -19.93 -2.51 18.46
C GLU A 126 -18.69 -1.71 18.01
N PRO A 127 -18.68 -0.37 18.17
CA PRO A 127 -17.49 0.43 17.88
C PRO A 127 -16.33 0.06 18.82
N PHE A 128 -15.12 0.42 18.42
CA PHE A 128 -13.94 0.28 19.27
C PHE A 128 -14.07 1.17 20.51
N PRO A 129 -13.69 0.67 21.69
CA PRO A 129 -13.70 1.48 22.90
C PRO A 129 -12.64 2.58 22.81
N ARG A 130 -12.79 3.65 23.60
CA ARG A 130 -11.92 4.84 23.51
C ARG A 130 -10.44 4.51 23.76
N GLU A 131 -10.18 3.59 24.68
CA GLU A 131 -8.85 3.13 25.08
C GLU A 131 -8.15 2.38 23.94
N ALA A 132 -8.89 1.88 22.94
CA ALA A 132 -8.29 1.27 21.76
C ALA A 132 -7.45 2.27 20.94
N PHE A 133 -7.70 3.56 21.09
CA PHE A 133 -6.97 4.62 20.40
C PHE A 133 -5.80 5.19 21.19
N ASP A 134 -5.50 4.62 22.36
CA ASP A 134 -4.36 5.06 23.16
C ASP A 134 -3.04 4.72 22.46
N ASN A 135 -2.18 5.72 22.36
CA ASN A 135 -0.84 5.56 21.83
C ASN A 135 0.14 5.36 23.00
N LYS A 136 0.52 4.10 23.25
CA LYS A 136 1.41 3.75 24.38
C LYS A 136 2.80 4.32 24.18
N LEU A 137 3.29 4.37 22.93
CA LEU A 137 4.61 4.90 22.60
C LEU A 137 4.77 6.39 22.92
N LYS A 138 3.70 7.18 22.77
CA LYS A 138 3.69 8.63 23.01
C LYS A 138 3.02 9.00 24.32
N ASN A 139 2.53 8.01 25.07
CA ASN A 139 1.72 8.20 26.27
C ASN A 139 0.58 9.22 26.04
N LYS A 140 -0.22 9.00 24.99
CA LYS A 140 -1.30 9.92 24.58
C LYS A 140 -2.59 9.17 24.35
N SER A 141 -3.67 9.64 24.96
CA SER A 141 -5.02 9.19 24.68
C SER A 141 -5.71 10.10 23.67
N ILE A 142 -6.77 9.58 23.05
CA ILE A 142 -7.65 10.35 22.18
C ILE A 142 -8.49 11.33 22.99
N SER A 143 -8.72 12.55 22.47
CA SER A 143 -9.64 13.51 23.10
C SER A 143 -11.10 13.09 22.90
N GLU A 144 -11.97 13.49 23.81
CA GLU A 144 -13.40 13.15 23.74
C GLU A 144 -14.02 13.57 22.41
N ALA A 145 -13.80 14.81 21.96
CA ALA A 145 -14.31 15.30 20.68
C ALA A 145 -13.89 14.42 19.49
N LYS A 146 -12.64 13.93 19.48
CA LYS A 146 -12.12 13.06 18.41
C LYS A 146 -12.68 11.65 18.48
N TYR A 147 -13.04 11.20 19.67
CA TYR A 147 -13.71 9.91 19.85
C TYR A 147 -15.17 9.99 19.40
N GLN A 148 -15.86 11.09 19.66
CA GLN A 148 -17.21 11.34 19.13
C GLN A 148 -17.23 11.39 17.60
N GLU A 149 -16.26 12.06 16.97
CA GLU A 149 -16.07 12.01 15.51
C GLU A 149 -15.90 10.57 15.00
N TYR A 150 -15.15 9.75 15.73
CA TYR A 150 -14.96 8.33 15.40
C TYR A 150 -16.27 7.54 15.49
N LEU A 151 -17.08 7.74 16.53
CA LEU A 151 -18.35 7.03 16.71
C LEU A 151 -19.33 7.31 15.57
N VAL A 152 -19.40 8.57 15.11
CA VAL A 152 -20.23 8.97 13.97
C VAL A 152 -19.81 8.25 12.69
N GLU A 153 -18.50 8.11 12.46
CA GLU A 153 -17.98 7.37 11.30
C GLU A 153 -18.18 5.87 11.45
N ALA A 154 -17.94 5.31 12.64
CA ALA A 154 -18.08 3.87 12.93
C ALA A 154 -19.53 3.39 12.72
N ALA A 155 -20.51 4.23 13.04
CA ALA A 155 -21.94 3.92 12.84
C ALA A 155 -22.34 3.65 11.38
N LYS A 156 -21.49 3.99 10.40
CA LYS A 156 -21.71 3.69 8.98
C LYS A 156 -21.43 2.24 8.61
N TYR A 157 -20.86 1.45 9.53
CA TYR A 157 -20.40 0.09 9.27
C TYR A 157 -21.11 -0.90 10.19
N ALA A 158 -21.47 -2.08 9.67
CA ALA A 158 -22.17 -3.11 10.45
C ALA A 158 -21.22 -3.88 11.37
N THR A 159 -19.96 -4.04 10.95
CA THR A 159 -18.92 -4.73 11.71
C THR A 159 -17.63 -3.93 11.70
N ARG A 160 -16.74 -4.22 12.66
CA ARG A 160 -15.38 -3.66 12.64
C ARG A 160 -14.56 -4.17 11.45
N TRP A 161 -14.89 -5.32 10.87
CA TRP A 161 -14.35 -5.75 9.58
C TRP A 161 -14.70 -4.81 8.44
N ASP A 162 -15.96 -4.39 8.34
CA ASP A 162 -16.40 -3.45 7.30
C ASP A 162 -15.69 -2.09 7.46
N GLN A 163 -15.57 -1.63 8.71
CA GLN A 163 -14.79 -0.44 9.04
C GLN A 163 -13.32 -0.59 8.63
N ALA A 164 -12.66 -1.69 9.00
CA ALA A 164 -11.26 -1.95 8.67
C ALA A 164 -11.03 -2.02 7.16
N ARG A 165 -11.95 -2.65 6.43
CA ARG A 165 -11.91 -2.72 4.96
C ARG A 165 -12.03 -1.33 4.34
N SER A 166 -13.05 -0.56 4.74
CA SER A 166 -13.24 0.82 4.26
C SER A 166 -12.03 1.68 4.56
N TYR A 167 -11.47 1.56 5.77
CA TYR A 167 -10.28 2.28 6.19
C TYR A 167 -9.08 2.00 5.30
N ASN A 168 -8.77 0.72 5.07
CA ASN A 168 -7.64 0.31 4.24
C ASN A 168 -7.81 0.77 2.79
N ILE A 169 -9.03 0.65 2.23
CA ILE A 169 -9.33 1.14 0.87
C ILE A 169 -9.11 2.65 0.78
N GLN A 170 -9.60 3.42 1.75
CA GLN A 170 -9.41 4.87 1.76
C GLN A 170 -7.93 5.24 1.88
N ASP A 171 -7.16 4.55 2.73
CA ASP A 171 -5.73 4.83 2.94
C ASP A 171 -4.89 4.55 1.68
N THR A 172 -5.31 3.57 0.86
CA THR A 172 -4.69 3.33 -0.45
C THR A 172 -5.18 4.30 -1.52
N ARG A 173 -6.50 4.57 -1.58
CA ARG A 173 -7.11 5.40 -2.63
C ARG A 173 -6.56 6.81 -2.67
N ILE A 174 -6.25 7.41 -1.51
CA ILE A 174 -5.66 8.76 -1.43
C ILE A 174 -4.29 8.87 -2.11
N MET A 175 -3.61 7.75 -2.37
CA MET A 175 -2.31 7.74 -3.03
C MET A 175 -2.40 7.69 -4.55
N ILE A 176 -3.54 7.26 -5.13
CA ILE A 176 -3.67 6.99 -6.57
C ILE A 176 -3.41 8.27 -7.39
N GLU A 177 -4.16 9.33 -7.15
CA GLU A 177 -4.02 10.58 -7.91
C GLU A 177 -2.62 11.23 -7.75
N PRO A 178 -2.06 11.35 -6.53
CA PRO A 178 -0.67 11.80 -6.37
C PRO A 178 0.36 10.94 -7.13
N ILE A 179 0.18 9.61 -7.16
CA ILE A 179 1.08 8.70 -7.90
C ILE A 179 0.92 8.94 -9.42
N ASP A 180 -0.29 9.05 -9.93
CA ASP A 180 -0.54 9.34 -11.35
C ASP A 180 0.09 10.67 -11.77
N ASN A 181 -0.05 11.71 -10.94
CA ASN A 181 0.57 13.01 -11.17
C ASN A 181 2.09 12.92 -11.12
N LEU A 182 2.65 12.14 -10.19
CA LEU A 182 4.09 11.91 -10.09
C LEU A 182 4.63 11.20 -11.34
N ILE A 183 3.96 10.15 -11.83
CA ILE A 183 4.30 9.44 -13.06
C ILE A 183 4.33 10.41 -14.25
N LYS A 184 3.27 11.21 -14.43
CA LYS A 184 3.20 12.22 -15.49
C LYS A 184 4.32 13.25 -15.37
N MET A 185 4.64 13.69 -14.16
CA MET A 185 5.71 14.66 -13.91
C MET A 185 7.08 14.08 -14.27
N MET A 186 7.39 12.86 -13.81
CA MET A 186 8.66 12.19 -14.10
C MET A 186 8.83 11.90 -15.61
N PHE A 187 7.74 11.53 -16.28
CA PHE A 187 7.75 11.28 -17.72
C PHE A 187 8.14 12.52 -18.54
N LYS A 188 7.75 13.73 -18.11
CA LYS A 188 8.20 15.00 -18.74
C LYS A 188 9.72 15.16 -18.73
N TYR A 189 10.38 14.60 -17.71
CA TYR A 189 11.84 14.57 -17.58
C TYR A 189 12.47 13.30 -18.16
N LYS A 190 11.72 12.52 -18.96
CA LYS A 190 12.17 11.26 -19.59
C LYS A 190 12.56 10.18 -18.57
N ILE A 191 11.96 10.23 -17.38
CA ILE A 191 12.10 9.19 -16.36
C ILE A 191 10.81 8.36 -16.35
N ASP A 192 10.92 7.10 -16.74
CA ASP A 192 9.83 6.14 -16.59
C ASP A 192 9.84 5.57 -15.17
N MET A 193 8.75 5.74 -14.44
CA MET A 193 8.62 5.21 -13.08
C MET A 193 8.21 3.73 -13.04
N LEU A 194 7.56 3.26 -14.10
CA LEU A 194 6.93 1.93 -14.16
C LEU A 194 7.83 0.91 -14.87
N ALA A 195 8.66 1.37 -15.80
CA ALA A 195 9.70 0.58 -16.45
C ALA A 195 11.08 1.13 -16.06
N MET A 196 11.62 0.68 -14.92
CA MET A 196 12.97 1.09 -14.51
C MET A 196 14.02 -0.03 -14.63
N PHE A 197 14.89 0.20 -15.62
CA PHE A 197 16.19 -0.38 -15.96
C PHE A 197 16.25 -1.88 -16.24
#